data_AF-A0A0F6WFN0-F1
#
_entry.id   AF-A0A0F6WFN0-F1
#
_cell.length_a   1.000
_cell.length_b   1.000
_cell.length_c   1.000
_cell.angle_alpha   90.00
_cell.angle_beta   90.00
_cell.angle_gamma   90.00
#
_symmetry.space_group_name_H-M   'P 1'
#
loop_
_entity.id
_entity.type
_entity.pdbx_description
1 polymer ?
#
loop_
_entity_poly.entity_id
_entity_poly.type
_entity_poly.pdbx_seq_one_letter_code
_entity_poly.pdbx_strand_id
1 'polypeptide(L)'
;MTAQSYNVAAELDVAFDEQTVDQLMEPIADHSGSVGRSELGRTEVVFTLPAESVRQANTTALAILDRYPFTLLSLRVLTTDDYDRITDAIELPPLVSVTEAATTLGVSRQGVLKAINTKKLPATRVGDTWVLREAAVQAHARRSA
;
A
#
# COMPACT_ATOMS: atom_id res chain seq x y z
N MET A 1 -13.75 31.17 2.91
CA MET A 1 -13.42 30.10 3.87
C MET A 1 -11.91 29.91 3.82
N THR A 2 -11.23 29.49 4.88
CA THR A 2 -9.77 29.31 4.83
C THR A 2 -9.44 27.96 4.17
N ALA A 3 -8.49 27.97 3.23
CA ALA A 3 -8.00 26.74 2.61
C ALA A 3 -7.33 25.85 3.68
N GLN A 4 -7.60 24.54 3.61
CA GLN A 4 -6.96 23.50 4.41
C GLN A 4 -6.45 22.38 3.48
N SER A 5 -5.58 21.51 4.00
CA SER A 5 -5.03 20.40 3.23
C SER A 5 -5.97 19.18 3.23
N TYR A 6 -6.08 18.55 2.08
CA TYR A 6 -6.79 17.30 1.88
C TYR A 6 -5.86 16.27 1.25
N ASN A 7 -5.85 15.06 1.81
CA ASN A 7 -5.17 13.93 1.21
C ASN A 7 -6.14 13.20 0.29
N VAL A 8 -5.67 12.94 -0.92
CA VAL A 8 -6.35 12.18 -1.96
C VAL A 8 -5.66 10.83 -2.05
N ALA A 9 -6.43 9.74 -1.98
CA ALA A 9 -5.95 8.39 -2.26
C ALA A 9 -6.83 7.77 -3.35
N ALA A 10 -6.21 7.43 -4.48
CA ALA A 10 -6.91 6.96 -5.67
C ALA A 10 -6.31 5.66 -6.19
N GLU A 11 -7.16 4.66 -6.43
CA GLU A 11 -6.75 3.39 -7.02
C GLU A 11 -6.96 3.40 -8.53
N LEU A 12 -5.97 2.93 -9.28
CA LEU A 12 -5.97 2.92 -10.74
C LEU A 12 -5.87 1.48 -11.28
N ASP A 13 -6.55 1.23 -12.41
CA ASP A 13 -6.48 -0.04 -13.13
C ASP A 13 -5.22 -0.11 -14.00
N VAL A 14 -4.08 -0.29 -13.34
CA VAL A 14 -2.77 -0.41 -13.98
C VAL A 14 -1.82 -1.28 -13.16
N ALA A 15 -0.87 -1.94 -13.82
CA ALA A 15 0.18 -2.69 -13.15
C ALA A 15 1.13 -1.76 -12.36
N PHE A 16 1.59 -2.24 -11.21
CA PHE A 16 2.63 -1.56 -10.42
C PHE A 16 4.00 -2.14 -10.78
N ASP A 17 4.69 -1.47 -11.73
CA ASP A 17 6.05 -1.74 -12.18
C ASP A 17 6.84 -0.42 -12.36
N GLU A 18 8.16 -0.52 -12.55
CA GLU A 18 9.08 0.63 -12.60
C GLU A 18 8.71 1.65 -13.69
N GLN A 19 8.34 1.17 -14.89
CA GLN A 19 7.96 2.04 -16.00
C GLN A 19 6.66 2.81 -15.72
N THR A 20 5.68 2.14 -15.11
CA THR A 20 4.38 2.75 -14.81
C THR A 20 4.48 3.73 -13.64
N VAL A 21 5.33 3.44 -12.65
CA VAL A 21 5.52 4.33 -11.48
C VAL A 21 6.00 5.72 -11.90
N ASP A 22 6.98 5.81 -12.81
CA ASP A 22 7.48 7.10 -13.29
C ASP A 22 6.37 7.91 -13.99
N GLN A 23 5.57 7.25 -14.83
CA GLN A 23 4.42 7.88 -15.49
C GLN A 23 3.35 8.34 -14.49
N LEU A 24 3.14 7.56 -13.41
CA LEU A 24 2.17 7.89 -12.38
C LEU A 24 2.62 9.05 -11.49
N MET A 25 3.92 9.21 -11.27
CA MET A 25 4.46 10.29 -10.43
C MET A 25 4.31 11.67 -11.06
N GLU A 26 4.44 11.79 -12.38
CA GLU A 26 4.50 13.09 -13.08
C GLU A 26 3.29 14.00 -12.77
N PRO A 27 2.02 13.55 -12.85
CA PRO A 27 0.87 14.39 -12.52
C PRO A 27 0.82 14.88 -11.06
N ILE A 28 1.37 14.13 -10.12
CA ILE A 28 1.20 14.42 -8.69
C ILE A 28 2.46 15.00 -8.03
N ALA A 29 3.53 15.21 -8.81
CA ALA A 29 4.82 15.67 -8.32
C ALA A 29 4.72 17.01 -7.55
N ASP A 30 3.94 17.96 -8.06
CA ASP A 30 3.74 19.28 -7.43
C ASP A 30 2.81 19.25 -6.21
N HIS A 31 2.24 18.08 -5.89
CA HIS A 31 1.24 17.87 -4.85
C HIS A 31 1.74 16.94 -3.73
N SER A 32 3.07 16.85 -3.56
CA SER A 32 3.70 15.92 -2.60
C SER A 32 3.21 14.49 -2.79
N GLY A 33 3.06 14.09 -4.06
CA GLY A 33 2.48 12.81 -4.43
C GLY A 33 3.40 11.62 -4.18
N SER A 34 2.80 10.45 -4.02
CA SER A 34 3.47 9.15 -3.98
C SER A 34 2.64 8.10 -4.73
N VAL A 35 3.32 7.06 -5.21
CA VAL A 35 2.72 5.91 -5.88
C VAL A 35 3.09 4.66 -5.09
N GLY A 36 2.11 3.81 -4.83
CA GLY A 36 2.28 2.60 -4.04
C GLY A 36 1.28 1.52 -4.42
N ARG A 37 1.12 0.55 -3.51
CA ARG A 37 0.08 -0.46 -3.58
C ARG A 37 -0.91 -0.26 -2.44
N SER A 38 -2.20 -0.23 -2.75
CA SER A 38 -3.25 -0.19 -1.73
C SER A 38 -3.37 -1.54 -1.01
N GLU A 39 -4.18 -1.59 0.05
CA GLU A 39 -4.53 -2.82 0.76
C GLU A 39 -5.24 -3.86 -0.13
N LEU A 40 -5.84 -3.43 -1.25
CA LEU A 40 -6.40 -4.33 -2.26
C LEU A 40 -5.35 -4.86 -3.25
N GLY A 41 -4.08 -4.47 -3.08
CA GLY A 41 -2.95 -4.85 -3.94
C GLY A 41 -2.91 -4.11 -5.28
N ARG A 42 -3.80 -3.12 -5.47
CA ARG A 42 -3.90 -2.28 -6.68
C ARG A 42 -2.89 -1.15 -6.65
N THR A 43 -2.60 -0.59 -7.80
CA THR A 43 -1.80 0.63 -7.89
C THR A 43 -2.58 1.79 -7.27
N GLU A 44 -1.98 2.46 -6.30
CA GLU A 44 -2.56 3.60 -5.60
C GLU A 44 -1.68 4.83 -5.80
N VAL A 45 -2.30 5.97 -6.08
CA VAL A 45 -1.66 7.28 -6.06
C VAL A 45 -2.20 8.07 -4.87
N VAL A 46 -1.31 8.65 -4.08
CA VAL A 46 -1.64 9.47 -2.92
C VAL A 46 -1.02 10.84 -3.08
N PHE A 47 -1.79 11.92 -2.92
CA PHE A 47 -1.27 13.29 -3.04
C PHE A 47 -2.10 14.27 -2.21
N THR A 48 -1.55 15.46 -1.96
CA THR A 48 -2.15 16.46 -1.06
C THR A 48 -2.54 17.72 -1.82
N LEU A 49 -3.75 18.22 -1.57
CA LEU A 49 -4.30 19.41 -2.20
C LEU A 49 -4.76 20.45 -1.18
N PRO A 50 -4.46 21.74 -1.36
CA PRO A 50 -5.15 22.80 -0.63
C PRO A 50 -6.55 23.00 -1.23
N ALA A 51 -7.57 23.05 -0.38
CA ALA A 51 -8.94 23.37 -0.78
C ALA A 51 -9.74 24.02 0.35
N GLU A 52 -10.77 24.79 0.00
CA GLU A 52 -11.70 25.37 0.96
C GLU A 52 -12.78 24.37 1.41
N SER A 53 -12.98 23.28 0.66
CA SER A 53 -13.98 22.27 0.98
C SER A 53 -13.64 20.91 0.35
N VAL A 54 -14.21 19.84 0.91
CA VAL A 54 -14.14 18.48 0.34
C VAL A 54 -14.68 18.43 -1.10
N ARG A 55 -15.69 19.26 -1.43
CA ARG A 55 -16.23 19.37 -2.79
C ARG A 55 -15.17 19.87 -3.76
N GLN A 56 -14.52 20.99 -3.41
CA GLN A 56 -13.45 21.55 -4.24
C GLN A 56 -12.28 20.58 -4.35
N ALA A 57 -11.86 19.96 -3.24
CA ALA A 57 -10.80 18.97 -3.24
C ALA A 57 -11.11 17.80 -4.19
N ASN A 58 -12.34 17.27 -4.18
CA ASN A 58 -12.76 16.23 -5.13
C ASN A 58 -12.72 16.69 -6.58
N THR A 59 -13.22 17.89 -6.88
CA THR A 59 -13.19 18.44 -8.24
C THR A 59 -11.76 18.60 -8.75
N THR A 60 -10.86 19.14 -7.93
CA THR A 60 -9.45 19.31 -8.30
C THR A 60 -8.73 17.96 -8.41
N ALA A 61 -9.01 17.02 -7.50
CA ALA A 61 -8.45 15.67 -7.55
C ALA A 61 -8.84 14.96 -8.85
N LEU A 62 -10.12 14.97 -9.23
CA LEU A 62 -10.58 14.36 -10.47
C LEU A 62 -9.92 14.97 -11.70
N ALA A 63 -9.78 16.31 -11.75
CA ALA A 63 -9.09 16.98 -12.86
C ALA A 63 -7.61 16.58 -12.99
N ILE A 64 -6.93 16.33 -11.86
CA ILE A 64 -5.54 15.83 -11.85
C ILE A 64 -5.49 14.39 -12.33
N LEU A 65 -6.40 13.54 -11.84
CA LEU A 65 -6.50 12.11 -12.14
C LEU A 65 -6.89 11.85 -13.61
N ASP A 66 -7.70 12.73 -14.23
CA ASP A 66 -8.08 12.66 -15.64
C ASP A 66 -6.90 12.78 -16.62
N ARG A 67 -5.72 13.20 -16.14
CA ARG A 67 -4.49 13.18 -16.95
C ARG A 67 -3.88 11.79 -17.11
N TYR A 68 -4.27 10.84 -16.28
CA TYR A 68 -3.84 9.46 -16.43
C TYR A 68 -4.64 8.78 -17.55
N PRO A 69 -4.01 7.91 -18.36
CA PRO A 69 -4.73 7.09 -19.35
C PRO A 69 -5.41 5.87 -18.72
N PHE A 70 -5.38 5.73 -17.39
CA PHE A 70 -5.83 4.55 -16.65
C PHE A 70 -7.20 4.77 -16.01
N THR A 71 -7.96 3.70 -15.85
CA THR A 71 -9.29 3.78 -15.23
C THR A 71 -9.17 4.04 -13.73
N LEU A 72 -9.87 5.06 -13.23
CA LEU A 72 -10.02 5.30 -11.80
C LEU A 72 -11.00 4.28 -11.19
N LEU A 73 -10.50 3.47 -10.26
CA LEU A 73 -11.28 2.41 -9.59
C LEU A 73 -11.90 2.89 -8.27
N SER A 74 -11.21 3.77 -7.57
CA SER A 74 -11.63 4.30 -6.26
C SER A 74 -11.00 5.66 -6.01
N LEU A 75 -11.72 6.52 -5.27
CA LEU A 75 -11.24 7.81 -4.83
C LEU A 75 -11.68 8.07 -3.39
N ARG A 76 -10.72 8.37 -2.53
CA ARG A 76 -10.95 8.88 -1.18
C ARG A 76 -10.32 10.26 -1.06
N VAL A 77 -11.09 11.21 -0.55
CA VAL A 77 -10.62 12.57 -0.26
C VAL A 77 -10.96 12.87 1.19
N LEU A 78 -9.93 13.07 1.99
CA LEU A 78 -10.03 13.25 3.43
C LEU A 78 -9.30 14.53 3.83
N THR A 79 -9.68 15.14 4.95
CA THR A 79 -8.79 16.12 5.58
C THR A 79 -7.45 15.43 5.89
N THR A 80 -6.34 16.16 5.91
CA THR A 80 -5.05 15.56 6.28
C THR A 80 -5.13 14.93 7.68
N ASP A 81 -5.78 15.59 8.64
CA ASP A 81 -5.97 15.05 10.00
C ASP A 81 -6.72 13.69 10.02
N ASP A 82 -7.79 13.55 9.23
CA ASP A 82 -8.53 12.28 9.15
C ASP A 82 -7.74 11.20 8.41
N TYR A 83 -6.99 11.59 7.38
CA TYR A 83 -6.12 10.68 6.64
C TYR A 83 -5.03 10.12 7.54
N ASP A 84 -4.36 10.99 8.30
CA ASP A 84 -3.31 10.62 9.25
C ASP A 84 -3.89 9.73 10.35
N ARG A 85 -5.05 10.10 10.91
CA ARG A 85 -5.74 9.25 11.90
C ARG A 85 -6.07 7.86 11.37
N ILE A 86 -6.48 7.73 10.11
CA ILE A 86 -6.76 6.41 9.51
C ILE A 86 -5.45 5.67 9.30
N THR A 87 -4.40 6.32 8.78
CA THR A 87 -3.11 5.70 8.48
C THR A 87 -2.39 5.26 9.75
N ASP A 88 -2.41 6.08 10.79
CA ASP A 88 -1.86 5.76 12.12
C ASP A 88 -2.67 4.66 12.82
N ALA A 89 -3.98 4.56 12.53
CA ALA A 89 -4.83 3.48 13.02
C ALA A 89 -4.64 2.16 12.24
N ILE A 90 -3.92 2.16 11.11
CA ILE A 90 -3.48 0.91 10.47
C ILE A 90 -2.40 0.33 11.37
N GLU A 91 -2.80 -0.56 12.28
CA GLU A 91 -1.85 -1.47 12.92
C GLU A 91 -1.09 -2.19 11.80
N LEU A 92 0.22 -1.97 11.74
CA LEU A 92 1.09 -2.77 10.88
C LEU A 92 0.77 -4.24 11.17
N PRO A 93 0.40 -5.04 10.14
CA PRO A 93 0.02 -6.41 10.38
C PRO A 93 1.17 -7.09 11.11
N PRO A 94 0.91 -7.85 12.19
CA PRO A 94 1.96 -8.42 13.01
C PRO A 94 2.96 -9.17 12.12
N LEU A 95 4.22 -8.75 12.19
CA LEU A 95 5.31 -9.34 11.45
C LEU A 95 6.04 -10.31 12.36
N VAL A 96 6.40 -11.45 11.80
CA VAL A 96 7.19 -12.47 12.48
C VAL A 96 8.48 -12.72 11.70
N SER A 97 9.55 -12.97 12.43
CA SER A 97 10.82 -13.43 11.89
C SER A 97 10.71 -14.84 11.33
N VAL A 98 11.71 -15.26 10.56
CA VAL A 98 11.84 -16.65 10.08
C VAL A 98 11.84 -17.66 11.24
N THR A 99 12.42 -17.30 12.38
CA THR A 99 12.52 -18.19 13.56
C THR A 99 11.18 -18.36 14.25
N GLU A 100 10.41 -17.28 14.40
CA GLU A 100 9.05 -17.33 14.94
C GLU A 100 8.12 -18.10 13.98
N ALA A 101 8.22 -17.85 12.67
CA ALA A 101 7.49 -18.60 11.67
C ALA A 101 7.82 -20.11 11.71
N ALA A 102 9.09 -20.47 11.90
CA ALA A 102 9.52 -21.86 12.03
C ALA A 102 8.88 -22.54 13.24
N THR A 103 8.81 -21.83 14.37
CA THR A 103 8.16 -22.29 15.59
C THR A 103 6.66 -22.52 15.36
N THR A 104 5.97 -21.56 14.76
CA THR A 104 4.54 -21.66 14.43
C THR A 104 4.23 -22.81 13.46
N LEU A 105 5.11 -23.03 12.48
CA LEU A 105 4.93 -24.06 11.46
C LEU A 105 5.41 -25.46 11.90
N GLY A 106 6.12 -25.59 13.02
CA GLY A 106 6.73 -26.85 13.45
C GLY A 106 7.82 -27.36 12.49
N VAL A 107 8.50 -26.46 11.77
CA VAL A 107 9.56 -26.80 10.80
C VAL A 107 10.88 -26.13 11.17
N SER A 108 11.97 -26.52 10.50
CA SER A 108 13.27 -25.85 10.70
C SER A 108 13.29 -24.46 10.05
N ARG A 109 14.14 -23.57 10.57
CA ARG A 109 14.42 -22.26 9.96
C ARG A 109 14.82 -22.37 8.48
N GLN A 110 15.61 -23.38 8.12
CA GLN A 110 16.00 -23.64 6.73
C GLN A 110 14.81 -24.11 5.87
N GLY A 111 13.86 -24.83 6.46
CA GLY A 111 12.60 -25.18 5.83
C GLY A 111 11.77 -23.95 5.47
N VAL A 112 11.68 -22.97 6.38
CA VAL A 112 11.00 -21.69 6.11
C VAL A 112 11.72 -20.91 5.01
N LEU A 113 13.04 -20.77 5.07
CA LEU A 113 13.82 -20.10 4.01
C LEU A 113 13.64 -20.76 2.65
N LYS A 114 13.59 -22.09 2.60
CA LYS A 114 13.30 -22.84 1.37
C LYS A 114 11.89 -22.53 0.85
N ALA A 115 10.89 -22.46 1.73
CA ALA A 115 9.52 -22.10 1.35
C ALA A 115 9.41 -20.66 0.80
N ILE A 116 10.16 -19.72 1.39
CA ILE A 116 10.29 -18.34 0.89
C ILE A 116 10.93 -18.33 -0.50
N ASN A 117 12.10 -18.96 -0.66
CA ASN A 117 12.84 -18.99 -1.92
C ASN A 117 12.08 -19.70 -3.06
N THR A 118 11.24 -20.69 -2.71
CA THR A 118 10.36 -21.38 -3.67
C THR A 118 9.00 -20.71 -3.86
N LYS A 119 8.82 -19.49 -3.33
CA LYS A 119 7.61 -18.66 -3.43
C LYS A 119 6.33 -19.30 -2.87
N LYS A 120 6.47 -20.27 -1.96
CA LYS A 120 5.34 -20.95 -1.28
C LYS A 120 4.88 -20.25 0.00
N LEU A 121 5.73 -19.37 0.52
CA LEU A 121 5.44 -18.59 1.72
C LEU A 121 5.84 -17.13 1.43
N PRO A 122 4.88 -16.19 1.37
CA PRO A 122 5.18 -14.80 1.09
C PRO A 122 5.95 -14.18 2.25
N ALA A 123 7.04 -13.49 1.93
CA ALA A 123 7.90 -12.80 2.86
C ALA A 123 8.46 -11.54 2.21
N THR A 124 8.78 -10.54 3.03
CA THR A 124 9.45 -9.32 2.62
C THR A 124 10.87 -9.33 3.15
N ARG A 125 11.85 -8.94 2.32
CA ARG A 125 13.22 -8.75 2.78
C ARG A 125 13.36 -7.32 3.31
N VAL A 126 13.78 -7.19 4.58
CA VAL A 126 14.07 -5.93 5.25
C VAL A 126 15.53 -5.97 5.69
N GLY A 127 16.38 -5.19 4.99
CA GLY A 127 17.84 -5.32 5.08
C GLY A 127 18.31 -6.73 4.73
N ASP A 128 19.00 -7.38 5.68
CA ASP A 128 19.49 -8.75 5.53
C ASP A 128 18.56 -9.82 6.14
N THR A 129 17.39 -9.41 6.62
CA THR A 129 16.44 -10.32 7.27
C THR A 129 15.17 -10.51 6.44
N TRP A 130 14.55 -11.67 6.59
CA TRP A 130 13.22 -11.94 6.07
C TRP A 130 12.19 -11.77 7.18
N VAL A 131 11.15 -11.01 6.88
CA VAL A 131 9.97 -10.86 7.74
C VAL A 131 8.74 -11.40 7.01
N LEU A 132 7.84 -12.00 7.77
CA LEU A 132 6.63 -12.62 7.27
C LEU A 132 5.44 -11.99 7.97
N ARG A 133 4.33 -11.79 7.25
CA ARG A 133 3.07 -11.47 7.93
C ARG A 133 2.62 -12.69 8.72
N GLU A 134 2.27 -12.53 9.99
CA GLU A 134 1.79 -13.61 10.84
C GLU A 134 0.62 -14.34 10.19
N ALA A 135 -0.35 -13.60 9.64
CA ALA A 135 -1.49 -14.17 8.94
C ALA A 135 -1.11 -15.10 7.77
N ALA A 136 -0.02 -14.79 7.05
CA ALA A 136 0.46 -15.64 5.96
C ALA A 136 1.07 -16.95 6.48
N VAL A 137 1.79 -16.90 7.61
CA VAL A 137 2.32 -18.08 8.30
C VAL A 137 1.18 -18.96 8.79
N GLN A 138 0.18 -18.37 9.46
CA GLN A 138 -1.01 -19.10 9.93
C GLN A 138 -1.80 -19.74 8.79
N ALA A 139 -1.99 -19.02 7.68
CA ALA A 139 -2.64 -19.56 6.49
C ALA A 139 -1.83 -20.71 5.86
N HIS A 140 -0.50 -20.65 5.91
CA HIS A 140 0.36 -21.74 5.43
C HIS A 140 0.31 -22.97 6.33
N ALA A 141 0.24 -22.78 7.65
CA ALA A 141 0.05 -23.87 8.62
C ALA A 141 -1.23 -24.66 8.33
N ARG A 142 -2.36 -23.97 8.14
CA ARG A 142 -3.66 -24.58 7.82
C ARG A 142 -3.68 -25.38 6.52
N ARG A 143 -2.82 -25.04 5.55
CA ARG A 143 -2.70 -25.77 4.27
C ARG A 143 -1.76 -26.98 4.32
N SER A 144 -0.95 -27.06 5.38
CA SER A 144 0.11 -28.07 5.53
C SER A 144 -0.23 -29.12 6.60
N ALA A 145 -1.30 -28.89 7.36
CA ALA A 145 -1.94 -29.86 8.25
C ALA A 145 -2.90 -30.77 7.47
#